data_AF-A0A0C3CS90-F1
#
_entry.id   AF-A0A0C3CS90-F1
#
_cell.length_a   1.000
_cell.length_b   1.000
_cell.length_c   1.000
_cell.angle_alpha   90.00
_cell.angle_beta   90.00
_cell.angle_gamma   90.00
#
_symmetry.space_group_name_H-M   'P 1'
#
loop_
_entity.id
_entity.type
_entity.pdbx_description
1 polymer ?
#
loop_
_entity_poly.entity_id
_entity_poly.type
_entity_poly.pdbx_seq_one_letter_code
_entity_poly.pdbx_strand_id
1 'polypeptide(L)' 'MKHGKYHSEREKNPYFPFTDRDEWELGKFLYAHLTQMQINDFLKLHWTSLRSVGELLLFLDTIPKGPTWYCMKFETSG' A
#
# COMPACT_ATOMS: atom_id res chain seq x y z
N MET A 1 15.61 -13.20 -11.04
CA MET A 1 14.52 -12.30 -10.63
C MET A 1 15.10 -11.27 -9.67
N LYS A 2 14.99 -9.97 -9.95
CA LYS A 2 15.44 -8.94 -8.99
C LYS A 2 14.39 -8.88 -7.89
N HIS A 3 14.70 -9.41 -6.71
CA HIS A 3 13.85 -9.27 -5.54
C HIS A 3 13.67 -7.77 -5.25
N GLY A 4 12.42 -7.32 -5.11
CA GLY A 4 12.12 -5.93 -4.79
C GLY A 4 12.74 -5.54 -3.45
N LYS A 5 12.98 -4.24 -3.23
CA LYS A 5 13.67 -3.67 -2.05
C LYS A 5 13.12 -4.16 -0.69
N TYR A 6 11.87 -4.63 -0.63
CA TYR A 6 11.16 -5.06 0.59
C TYR A 6 10.74 -6.54 0.56
N HIS A 7 11.42 -7.39 -0.24
CA HIS A 7 11.03 -8.79 -0.41
C HIS A 7 11.11 -9.59 0.89
N SER A 8 12.21 -9.43 1.63
CA SER A 8 12.47 -10.14 2.90
C SER A 8 11.47 -9.79 4.00
N GLU A 9 11.03 -8.54 4.04
CA GLU A 9 10.04 -8.03 4.99
C GLU A 9 8.65 -8.55 4.64
N ARG A 10 8.35 -8.63 3.34
CA ARG A 10 7.05 -9.14 2.84
C ARG A 10 6.86 -10.64 2.96
N GLU A 11 7.95 -11.41 2.98
CA GLU A 11 7.89 -12.83 3.32
C GLU A 11 7.38 -13.05 4.75
N LYS A 12 7.73 -12.14 5.68
CA LYS A 12 7.31 -12.22 7.08
C LYS A 12 5.97 -11.54 7.34
N ASN A 13 5.73 -10.43 6.65
CA ASN A 13 4.50 -9.65 6.73
C ASN A 13 4.09 -9.17 5.32
N PRO A 14 3.09 -9.82 4.69
CA PRO A 14 2.62 -9.46 3.36
C PRO A 14 2.18 -8.00 3.21
N TYR A 15 1.82 -7.34 4.32
CA TYR A 15 1.33 -5.97 4.36
C TYR A 15 2.42 -4.93 4.61
N PHE A 16 3.69 -5.32 4.72
CA PHE A 16 4.79 -4.38 4.90
C PHE A 16 4.77 -3.27 3.84
N PRO A 17 4.88 -1.99 4.22
CA PRO A 17 5.38 -1.47 5.51
C PRO A 17 4.35 -1.30 6.64
N PHE A 18 3.08 -1.64 6.43
CA PHE A 18 2.08 -1.63 7.51
C PHE A 18 2.35 -2.74 8.51
N THR A 19 1.94 -2.54 9.77
CA THR A 19 2.13 -3.51 10.86
C THR A 19 1.43 -4.82 10.55
N ASP A 20 0.21 -4.74 10.03
CA ASP A 20 -0.64 -5.88 9.72
C ASP A 20 -1.69 -5.52 8.65
N ARG A 21 -2.63 -6.44 8.43
CA ARG A 21 -3.75 -6.28 7.50
C ARG A 21 -4.67 -5.13 7.90
N ASP A 22 -4.96 -4.98 9.19
CA ASP A 22 -5.96 -4.05 9.70
C ASP A 22 -5.46 -2.61 9.53
N GLU A 23 -4.18 -2.37 9.85
CA GLU A 23 -3.54 -1.08 9.61
C GLU A 23 -3.44 -0.75 8.11
N TRP A 24 -3.21 -1.76 7.26
CA TRP A 24 -3.21 -1.59 5.80
C TRP A 24 -4.60 -1.22 5.26
N GLU A 25 -5.65 -1.88 5.73
CA GLU A 25 -7.04 -1.56 5.36
C GLU A 25 -7.44 -0.17 5.85
N LEU A 26 -7.05 0.19 7.07
CA LEU A 26 -7.24 1.53 7.62
C LEU A 26 -6.53 2.60 6.77
N GLY A 27 -5.26 2.39 6.43
CA GLY A 27 -4.49 3.33 5.61
C GLY A 27 -5.15 3.61 4.26
N LYS A 28 -5.67 2.56 3.59
CA LYS A 28 -6.44 2.71 2.35
C LYS A 28 -7.75 3.47 2.57
N PHE A 29 -8.48 3.17 3.63
CA PHE A 29 -9.73 3.86 3.96
C PHE A 29 -9.50 5.36 4.18
N LEU A 30 -8.49 5.70 4.98
CA LEU A 30 -8.11 7.09 5.25
C LEU A 30 -7.76 7.83 3.96
N TYR A 31 -6.92 7.23 3.11
CA TYR A 31 -6.52 7.83 1.84
C TYR A 31 -7.68 8.02 0.86
N ALA A 32 -8.64 7.09 0.83
CA ALA A 32 -9.76 7.13 -0.09
C ALA A 32 -10.87 8.12 0.34
N HIS A 33 -11.02 8.37 1.63
CA HIS A 33 -12.21 9.06 2.16
C HIS A 33 -11.93 10.37 2.90
N LEU A 34 -10.68 10.62 3.32
CA LEU A 34 -10.34 11.81 4.09
C LEU A 34 -9.34 12.70 3.35
N THR A 35 -9.43 13.99 3.61
CA THR A 35 -8.41 14.96 3.16
C THR A 35 -7.11 14.79 3.96
N GLN A 36 -5.98 15.24 3.41
CA GLN A 36 -4.69 15.16 4.10
C GLN A 36 -4.69 15.81 5.49
N MET A 37 -5.44 16.90 5.65
CA MET A 37 -5.60 17.59 6.94
C MET A 37 -6.35 16.71 7.95
N GLN A 38 -7.49 16.13 7.54
CA GLN A 38 -8.28 15.22 8.37
C GLN A 38 -7.48 13.96 8.75
N ILE A 39 -6.70 13.41 7.83
CA ILE A 39 -5.80 12.28 8.10
C ILE A 39 -4.76 12.68 9.15
N ASN A 40 -4.10 13.82 9.00
CA ASN A 40 -3.13 14.29 9.98
C ASN A 40 -3.75 14.50 11.37
N ASP A 41 -4.96 15.03 11.45
CA ASP A 41 -5.65 15.20 12.73
C ASP A 41 -6.05 13.85 13.34
N PHE A 42 -6.51 12.90 12.51
CA PHE A 42 -6.83 11.54 12.92
C PHE A 42 -5.60 10.78 13.45
N LEU A 43 -4.44 10.93 12.81
CA LEU A 43 -3.21 10.23 13.19
C LEU A 43 -2.59 10.77 14.49
N LYS A 44 -2.97 11.96 14.96
CA LYS A 44 -2.57 12.47 16.28
C LYS A 44 -3.15 11.67 17.44
N LEU A 45 -4.20 10.86 17.21
CA LEU A 45 -4.92 10.12 18.26
C LEU A 45 -4.19 8.87 18.77
N HIS A 46 -2.94 8.62 18.37
CA HIS A 46 -2.00 7.61 18.91
C HIS A 46 -2.46 6.13 18.89
N TRP A 47 -3.53 5.84 18.17
CA TRP A 47 -4.09 4.51 17.93
C TRP A 47 -3.50 3.72 16.76
N THR A 48 -2.64 4.34 15.95
CA THR A 48 -2.00 3.73 14.77
C THR A 48 -0.49 3.89 14.85
N SER A 49 0.28 3.07 14.13
CA SER A 49 1.74 3.24 14.05
C SER A 49 2.14 4.38 13.11
N LEU A 50 1.22 4.79 12.23
CA LEU A 50 1.34 5.91 11.30
C LEU A 50 1.35 7.26 12.03
N ARG A 51 2.39 8.06 11.83
CA ARG A 51 2.59 9.34 12.53
C ARG A 51 2.14 10.56 11.72
N SER A 52 2.01 10.41 10.41
CA SER A 52 1.60 11.50 9.51
C SER A 52 1.02 11.00 8.20
N VAL A 53 0.28 11.87 7.51
CA VAL A 53 -0.16 11.60 6.14
C VAL A 53 1.00 11.38 5.19
N GLY A 54 2.15 12.04 5.40
CA GLY A 54 3.34 11.85 4.58
C GLY A 54 3.91 10.44 4.70
N GLU A 55 3.93 9.88 5.91
CA GLU A 55 4.32 8.49 6.16
C GLU A 55 3.34 7.51 5.49
N LEU A 56 2.04 7.76 5.60
CA LEU A 56 1.01 6.98 4.90
C LEU A 56 1.22 6.99 3.38
N LEU A 57 1.50 8.15 2.77
CA LEU A 57 1.76 8.26 1.34
C LEU A 57 3.01 7.47 0.92
N LEU A 58 4.10 7.59 1.69
CA LEU A 58 5.31 6.80 1.46
C LEU A 58 5.02 5.31 1.53
N PHE A 59 4.20 4.88 2.50
CA PHE A 59 3.81 3.48 2.64
C PHE A 59 3.03 3.00 1.43
N LEU A 60 2.05 3.78 0.97
CA LEU A 60 1.28 3.48 -0.24
C LEU A 60 2.18 3.42 -1.49
N ASP A 61 3.16 4.31 -1.62
CA ASP A 61 4.11 4.32 -2.73
C ASP A 61 5.04 3.11 -2.75
N THR A 62 5.29 2.48 -1.59
CA THR A 62 6.06 1.23 -1.53
C THR A 62 5.28 0.00 -1.96
N ILE A 63 3.93 0.07 -2.02
CA ILE A 63 3.09 -1.06 -2.43
C ILE A 63 3.51 -1.47 -3.84
N PRO A 64 3.79 -2.77 -4.08
CA PRO A 64 4.22 -3.18 -5.40
C PRO A 64 3.07 -2.88 -6.35
N LYS A 65 3.39 -2.16 -7.43
CA LYS A 65 2.43 -1.96 -8.51
C LYS A 65 1.95 -3.33 -8.96
N GLY A 66 0.64 -3.47 -9.12
CA GLY A 66 0.02 -4.72 -9.54
C GLY A 66 0.68 -5.26 -10.82
N PRO A 67 0.52 -6.56 -11.11
CA PRO A 67 1.10 -7.15 -12.31
C PRO A 67 0.64 -6.35 -13.54
N THR A 68 1.59 -5.93 -14.37
CA THR A 68 1.28 -5.39 -15.68
C THR A 68 0.69 -6.53 -16.50
N TRP A 69 -0.61 -6.46 -16.78
CA TRP A 69 -1.26 -7.41 -17.67
C TRP A 69 -0.77 -7.17 -19.10
N TYR A 70 -0.01 -8.11 -19.62
CA TYR A 70 0.35 -8.13 -21.05
C TYR A 70 -0.76 -8.86 -21.81
N CYS A 71 -1.57 -8.10 -22.55
CA CYS A 71 -2.61 -8.67 -23.39
C CYS A 71 -1.96 -9.19 -24.68
N MET A 72 -1.75 -10.50 -24.78
CA MET A 72 -1.21 -11.11 -26.00
C MET A 72 -2.37 -11.35 -26.97
N LYS A 73 -2.34 -10.65 -28.11
CA LYS A 73 -3.29 -10.91 -29.19
C LYS A 73 -2.93 -12.25 -29.83
N PHE A 74 -3.88 -13.17 -29.85
CA PHE A 74 -3.77 -14.40 -30.64
C PHE A 74 -4.61 -14.25 -31.90
N GLU A 75 -4.07 -14.67 -33.03
CA GLU A 75 -4.81 -14.70 -34.29
C GLU A 75 -5.64 -15.98 -34.35
N THR A 76 -6.93 -15.82 -34.58
CA THR A 76 -7.83 -16.94 -34.86
C THR A 76 -7.90 -17.13 -36.36
N SER A 77 -7.46 -18.29 -36.85
CA SER A 77 -7.70 -18.71 -38.24
C SER A 77 -9.20 -19.03 -38.38
N GLY A 78 -9.91 -18.21 -39.15
CA GLY A 78 -11.30 -18.45 -39.56
C GLY A 78 -11.37 -19.19 -40.89
#